data_AF-W2C9Y5-F1
#
_entry.id   AF-W2C9Y5-F1
#
_cell.length_a   1.000
_cell.length_b   1.000
_cell.length_c   1.000
_cell.angle_alpha   90.00
_cell.angle_beta   90.00
_cell.angle_gamma   90.00
#
_symmetry.space_group_name_H-M   'P 1'
#
loop_
_entity.id
_entity.type
_entity.pdbx_description
1 polymer ?
#
loop_
_entity_poly.entity_id
_entity_poly.type
_entity_poly.pdbx_seq_one_letter_code
_entity_poly.pdbx_strand_id
1 'polypeptide(L)'
;MLTCCGACRPKSGLKEAAEAGLRSVESVFGSKADSGSEEPASQPEVQPDRDLTDVARFIAGMAPSEGGRLDSLAHTDTWKRYAAHADSAWTRHRREQADSIRQWARNELPQGTDTIATVFYPFSGPDYFNVNLYFPNARNYILFGMEAPGRVPEPRTDARQVGLSQYLAAYGQEVSGILRLSFFQTKLMATRYETQEMYGVTPLLLLFLARADKEIVRVRPFAFTDGGRKHYLDSAPRYRGDEKYGKGVEIEFTDRDHRTLRTLTYFSANIADGGLSVNKPTRDFLTTIDSGCVTYVKSATYLMHKAYFSTIRNTVLSKASVILQDDSGIKFSFFDPSRWDIRLYGMYDHPIALFGNHFEPDLYAAYRRGAVRPLPFRRGYNSQSNQLLARRLRPGETKN
;
A
#
# COMPACT_ATOMS: atom_id res chain seq x y z
N MET A 1 -52.10 5.95 -56.18
CA MET A 1 -51.45 7.29 -56.22
C MET A 1 -49.95 7.04 -56.13
N LEU A 2 -49.27 6.85 -57.27
CA LEU A 2 -48.58 7.89 -58.06
C LEU A 2 -47.48 8.58 -57.23
N THR A 3 -46.19 8.21 -57.43
CA THR A 3 -45.17 8.90 -58.28
C THR A 3 -44.70 10.25 -57.69
N CYS A 4 -43.45 10.70 -57.74
CA CYS A 4 -42.33 10.39 -58.63
C CYS A 4 -41.01 11.05 -58.12
N CYS A 5 -39.89 10.45 -58.54
CA CYS A 5 -38.63 11.03 -59.04
C CYS A 5 -37.83 12.12 -58.32
N GLY A 6 -36.49 11.97 -58.41
CA GLY A 6 -35.58 13.10 -58.54
C GLY A 6 -34.13 12.81 -58.15
N ALA A 7 -33.35 12.22 -59.07
CA ALA A 7 -31.89 12.14 -58.96
C ALA A 7 -31.24 13.49 -59.33
N CYS A 8 -30.17 13.90 -58.60
CA CYS A 8 -29.02 14.63 -59.14
C CYS A 8 -27.85 14.70 -58.12
N ARG A 9 -26.66 14.31 -58.59
CA ARG A 9 -25.30 14.28 -57.96
C ARG A 9 -24.68 15.72 -57.87
N PRO A 10 -23.38 16.01 -57.53
CA PRO A 10 -22.18 15.16 -57.31
C PRO A 10 -21.10 15.63 -56.26
N LYS A 11 -20.00 14.83 -56.17
CA LYS A 11 -18.59 15.13 -55.71
C LYS A 11 -18.38 15.23 -54.18
N SER A 12 -17.29 14.78 -53.55
CA SER A 12 -15.94 14.31 -53.96
C SER A 12 -15.22 13.76 -52.71
N GLY A 13 -14.30 12.80 -52.88
CA GLY A 13 -13.23 12.56 -51.90
C GLY A 13 -13.21 11.19 -51.22
N LEU A 14 -13.03 10.12 -51.99
CA LEU A 14 -12.64 8.80 -51.48
C LEU A 14 -11.78 8.13 -52.55
N LYS A 15 -10.52 8.57 -52.66
CA LYS A 15 -9.53 7.95 -53.54
C LYS A 15 -8.08 8.28 -53.11
N GLU A 16 -7.78 8.13 -51.82
CA GLU A 16 -6.41 8.37 -51.32
C GLU A 16 -5.97 7.47 -50.15
N ALA A 17 -6.56 6.27 -50.00
CA ALA A 17 -6.19 5.37 -48.91
C ALA A 17 -6.15 3.88 -49.29
N ALA A 18 -5.78 3.53 -50.53
CA ALA A 18 -5.78 2.14 -50.99
C ALA A 18 -4.54 1.70 -51.82
N GLU A 19 -3.40 2.41 -51.76
CA GLU A 19 -2.19 2.02 -52.50
C GLU A 19 -0.87 2.03 -51.67
N ALA A 20 -0.94 1.86 -50.34
CA ALA A 20 0.26 1.79 -49.49
C ALA A 20 0.52 0.40 -48.87
N GLY A 21 -0.13 -0.64 -49.36
CA GLY A 21 -0.10 -1.98 -48.75
C GLY A 21 0.34 -3.08 -49.70
N LEU A 22 1.51 -2.97 -50.35
CA LEU A 22 2.19 -4.08 -51.05
C LEU A 22 3.56 -3.61 -51.55
N ARG A 23 4.60 -3.70 -50.70
CA ARG A 23 6.03 -3.81 -51.05
C ARG A 23 6.88 -3.76 -49.77
N SER A 24 7.15 -4.92 -49.18
CA SER A 24 8.37 -5.20 -48.39
C SER A 24 8.27 -6.60 -47.75
N VAL A 25 8.19 -7.63 -48.60
CA VAL A 25 8.54 -8.98 -48.22
C VAL A 25 9.46 -9.49 -49.31
N GLU A 26 10.77 -9.30 -49.11
CA GLU A 26 11.89 -10.09 -49.65
C GLU A 26 13.19 -9.33 -49.44
N SER A 27 13.99 -9.78 -48.46
CA SER A 27 15.47 -9.75 -48.47
C SER A 27 15.98 -10.23 -47.12
N VAL A 28 15.88 -11.55 -46.92
CA VAL A 28 16.72 -12.29 -45.97
C VAL A 28 18.06 -12.55 -46.67
N PHE A 29 19.15 -12.50 -45.90
CA PHE A 29 20.55 -12.83 -46.21
C PHE A 29 21.51 -11.66 -46.53
N GLY A 30 22.17 -11.20 -45.47
CA GLY A 30 23.63 -10.98 -45.49
C GLY A 30 24.12 -9.54 -45.45
N SER A 31 24.45 -9.04 -44.25
CA SER A 31 25.61 -8.15 -44.03
C SER A 31 25.85 -7.93 -42.53
N LYS A 32 27.03 -8.39 -42.08
CA LYS A 32 27.78 -8.14 -40.84
C LYS A 32 27.08 -7.35 -39.72
N ALA A 33 26.88 -8.04 -38.59
CA ALA A 33 26.68 -7.42 -37.29
C ALA A 33 27.96 -6.69 -36.87
N ASP A 34 27.87 -5.37 -36.76
CA ASP A 34 28.81 -4.58 -35.97
C ASP A 34 28.35 -4.69 -34.51
N SER A 35 29.09 -5.46 -33.71
CA SER A 35 28.81 -5.64 -32.29
C SER A 35 29.33 -4.41 -31.53
N GLY A 36 28.62 -3.29 -31.66
CA GLY A 36 28.70 -2.20 -30.72
C GLY A 36 27.95 -2.60 -29.45
N SER A 37 28.67 -3.11 -28.46
CA SER A 37 28.17 -3.21 -27.10
C SER A 37 27.99 -1.80 -26.54
N GLU A 38 26.83 -1.20 -26.76
CA GLU A 38 26.39 -0.07 -25.94
C GLU A 38 26.18 -0.61 -24.52
N GLU A 39 27.12 -0.28 -23.63
CA GLU A 39 26.89 -0.39 -22.19
C GLU A 39 25.57 0.32 -21.87
N PRO A 40 24.65 -0.33 -21.12
CA PRO A 40 23.42 0.34 -20.73
C PRO A 40 23.78 1.58 -19.92
N ALA A 41 23.43 2.75 -20.44
CA ALA A 41 23.67 4.04 -19.78
C ALA A 41 23.22 3.96 -18.31
N SER A 42 24.17 4.17 -17.39
CA SER A 42 23.91 4.12 -15.96
C SER A 42 22.83 5.13 -15.59
N GLN A 43 21.67 4.66 -15.12
CA GLN A 43 20.64 5.55 -14.59
C GLN A 43 21.22 6.37 -13.42
N PRO A 44 20.93 7.67 -13.33
CA PRO A 44 21.45 8.51 -12.26
C PRO A 44 20.95 8.00 -10.90
N GLU A 45 21.86 7.99 -9.92
CA GLU A 45 21.60 7.54 -8.56
C GLU A 45 20.53 8.42 -7.87
N VAL A 46 19.55 7.79 -7.24
CA VAL A 46 18.49 8.48 -6.49
C VAL A 46 19.09 9.09 -5.23
N GLN A 47 19.00 10.41 -5.08
CA GLN A 47 19.58 11.12 -3.93
C GLN A 47 18.56 11.24 -2.79
N PRO A 48 18.76 10.57 -1.64
CA PRO A 48 17.90 10.77 -0.48
C PRO A 48 18.14 12.13 0.19
N ASP A 49 17.08 12.68 0.79
CA ASP A 49 17.16 13.85 1.65
C ASP A 49 17.66 13.43 3.04
N ARG A 50 18.84 13.96 3.41
CA ARG A 50 19.50 13.64 4.68
C ARG A 50 18.67 14.06 5.89
N ASP A 51 18.05 15.24 5.87
CA ASP A 51 17.30 15.76 7.02
C ASP A 51 16.02 14.95 7.24
N LEU A 52 15.28 14.63 6.17
CA LEU A 52 14.10 13.77 6.25
C LEU A 52 14.44 12.36 6.72
N THR A 53 15.55 11.81 6.22
CA THR A 53 16.04 10.49 6.62
C THR A 53 16.48 10.50 8.09
N ASP A 54 17.17 11.54 8.55
CA ASP A 54 17.55 11.70 9.96
C ASP A 54 16.34 11.81 10.88
N VAL A 55 15.30 12.54 10.48
CA VAL A 55 14.02 12.61 11.23
C VAL A 55 13.39 11.23 11.35
N ALA A 56 13.27 10.50 10.22
CA ALA A 56 12.70 9.16 10.19
C ALA A 56 13.49 8.17 11.08
N ARG A 57 14.82 8.22 11.02
CA ARG A 57 15.71 7.40 11.86
C ARG A 57 15.58 7.76 13.33
N PHE A 58 15.59 9.05 13.67
CA PHE A 58 15.51 9.51 15.06
C PHE A 58 14.23 9.04 15.76
N ILE A 59 13.07 9.24 15.12
CA ILE A 59 11.77 8.79 15.68
C ILE A 59 11.63 7.27 15.63
N ALA A 60 12.41 6.58 14.80
CA ALA A 60 12.50 5.13 14.81
C ALA A 60 13.39 4.58 15.91
N GLY A 61 14.14 5.42 16.64
CA GLY A 61 15.16 4.97 17.60
C GLY A 61 16.42 4.44 16.92
N MET A 62 16.69 4.88 15.70
CA MET A 62 17.92 4.61 14.94
C MET A 62 18.78 5.87 14.94
N ALA A 63 20.11 5.72 15.06
CA ALA A 63 21.00 6.88 15.11
C ALA A 63 20.85 7.74 13.84
N PRO A 64 20.54 9.05 13.96
CA PRO A 64 20.65 9.98 12.84
C PRO A 64 22.13 10.16 12.45
N SER A 65 22.37 10.87 11.35
CA SER A 65 23.71 11.17 10.88
C SER A 65 24.51 12.01 11.88
N GLU A 66 25.78 11.65 12.09
CA GLU A 66 26.71 12.42 12.94
C GLU A 66 26.85 13.87 12.47
N GLY A 67 26.93 14.82 13.41
CA GLY A 67 26.98 16.25 13.13
C GLY A 67 25.69 16.82 12.52
N GLY A 68 24.66 16.00 12.32
CA GLY A 68 23.36 16.40 11.80
C GLY A 68 22.52 17.17 12.81
N ARG A 69 21.39 17.70 12.35
CA ARG A 69 20.51 18.51 13.20
C ARG A 69 19.96 17.74 14.38
N LEU A 70 19.86 16.42 14.39
CA LEU A 70 19.32 15.66 15.53
C LEU A 70 20.38 15.01 16.41
N ASP A 71 21.66 15.17 16.06
CA ASP A 71 22.78 14.48 16.68
C ASP A 71 22.87 14.73 18.19
N SER A 72 22.78 15.99 18.60
CA SER A 72 22.83 16.34 20.04
C SER A 72 21.69 15.73 20.85
N LEU A 73 20.50 15.54 20.26
CA LEU A 73 19.37 14.90 20.93
C LEU A 73 19.60 13.38 21.04
N ALA A 74 20.20 12.77 20.01
CA ALA A 74 20.53 11.34 20.00
C ALA A 74 21.62 10.98 21.05
N HIS A 75 22.42 11.95 21.48
CA HIS A 75 23.42 11.74 22.54
C HIS A 75 22.84 11.74 23.97
N THR A 76 21.59 12.18 24.16
CA THR A 76 20.94 12.21 25.48
C THR A 76 20.63 10.80 26.00
N ASP A 77 20.73 10.59 27.32
CA ASP A 77 20.39 9.29 27.92
C ASP A 77 18.93 8.89 27.69
N THR A 78 18.04 9.89 27.63
CA THR A 78 16.61 9.67 27.33
C THR A 78 16.43 9.06 25.94
N TRP A 79 17.11 9.59 24.92
CA TRP A 79 17.04 9.01 23.59
C TRP A 79 17.74 7.65 23.51
N LYS A 80 18.92 7.48 24.12
CA LYS A 80 19.64 6.20 24.13
C LYS A 80 18.81 5.07 24.74
N ARG A 81 18.10 5.34 25.85
CA ARG A 81 17.17 4.37 26.45
C ARG A 81 16.01 4.02 25.52
N TYR A 82 15.42 5.02 24.86
CA TYR A 82 14.37 4.81 23.88
C TYR A 82 14.85 3.95 22.70
N ALA A 83 16.00 4.29 22.11
CA ALA A 83 16.61 3.56 21.00
C ALA A 83 16.87 2.09 21.37
N ALA A 84 17.51 1.83 22.51
CA ALA A 84 17.78 0.47 22.98
C ALA A 84 16.50 -0.36 23.20
N HIS A 85 15.45 0.27 23.75
CA HIS A 85 14.16 -0.39 23.92
C HIS A 85 13.50 -0.72 22.58
N ALA A 86 13.47 0.25 21.66
CA ALA A 86 12.94 0.06 20.32
C ALA A 86 13.69 -1.05 19.58
N ASP A 87 15.02 -1.02 19.56
CA ASP A 87 15.86 -2.03 18.89
C ASP A 87 15.64 -3.43 19.41
N SER A 88 15.47 -3.57 20.73
CA SER A 88 15.14 -4.86 21.36
C SER A 88 13.78 -5.38 20.90
N ALA A 89 12.76 -4.50 20.82
CA ALA A 89 11.43 -4.87 20.35
C ALA A 89 11.43 -5.27 18.86
N TRP A 90 12.10 -4.49 18.00
CA TRP A 90 12.23 -4.80 16.57
C TRP A 90 13.02 -6.08 16.32
N THR A 91 14.11 -6.30 17.06
CA THR A 91 14.91 -7.52 16.94
C THR A 91 14.13 -8.76 17.35
N ARG A 92 13.37 -8.67 18.43
CA ARG A 92 12.48 -9.75 18.87
C ARG A 92 11.42 -10.06 17.80
N HIS A 93 10.69 -9.04 17.35
CA HIS A 93 9.65 -9.22 16.34
C HIS A 93 10.20 -9.77 15.02
N ARG A 94 11.40 -9.33 14.60
CA ARG A 94 12.06 -9.88 13.41
C ARG A 94 12.24 -11.39 13.51
N ARG A 95 12.84 -11.85 14.61
CA ARG A 95 13.12 -13.26 14.87
C ARG A 95 11.87 -14.11 15.02
N GLU A 96 10.86 -13.58 15.71
CA GLU A 96 9.66 -14.35 16.05
C GLU A 96 8.61 -14.39 14.93
N GLN A 97 8.55 -13.35 14.09
CA GLN A 97 7.43 -13.18 13.15
C GLN A 97 7.89 -12.73 11.75
N ALA A 98 8.65 -11.63 11.65
CA ALA A 98 8.89 -11.00 10.34
C ALA A 98 9.65 -11.90 9.36
N ASP A 99 10.64 -12.67 9.84
CA ASP A 99 11.44 -13.55 8.98
C ASP A 99 10.61 -14.74 8.47
N SER A 100 9.73 -15.31 9.31
CA SER A 100 8.76 -16.34 8.91
C SER A 100 7.78 -15.82 7.85
N ILE A 101 7.31 -14.56 7.99
CA ILE A 101 6.45 -13.92 7.00
C ILE A 101 7.18 -13.77 5.67
N ARG A 102 8.41 -13.25 5.68
CA ARG A 102 9.22 -13.05 4.46
C ARG A 102 9.53 -14.38 3.78
N GLN A 103 9.86 -15.42 4.55
CA GLN A 103 10.11 -16.75 4.01
C GLN A 103 8.86 -17.35 3.37
N TRP A 104 7.72 -17.27 4.06
CA TRP A 104 6.44 -17.70 3.52
C TRP A 104 6.09 -16.93 2.24
N ALA A 105 6.27 -15.60 2.24
CA ALA A 105 5.97 -14.76 1.08
C ALA A 105 6.77 -15.17 -0.16
N ARG A 106 8.07 -15.46 0.00
CA ARG A 106 8.93 -15.97 -1.10
C ARG A 106 8.48 -17.33 -1.64
N ASN A 107 7.92 -18.18 -0.79
CA ASN A 107 7.56 -19.55 -1.17
C ASN A 107 6.14 -19.66 -1.73
N GLU A 108 5.21 -18.84 -1.24
CA GLU A 108 3.77 -19.03 -1.47
C GLU A 108 3.16 -17.98 -2.41
N LEU A 109 3.74 -16.78 -2.50
CA LEU A 109 3.23 -15.76 -3.39
C LEU A 109 3.52 -16.12 -4.86
N PRO A 110 2.61 -15.79 -5.80
CA PRO A 110 2.83 -16.07 -7.21
C PRO A 110 4.08 -15.38 -7.74
N GLN A 111 4.76 -16.01 -8.70
CA GLN A 111 5.93 -15.44 -9.38
C GLN A 111 5.61 -14.04 -9.97
N GLY A 112 6.55 -13.10 -9.84
CA GLY A 112 6.41 -11.73 -10.32
C GLY A 112 5.69 -10.78 -9.37
N THR A 113 5.18 -11.27 -8.23
CA THR A 113 4.64 -10.40 -7.18
C THR A 113 5.72 -9.67 -6.38
N ASP A 114 6.95 -10.17 -6.39
CA ASP A 114 8.12 -9.57 -5.76
C ASP A 114 8.49 -8.23 -6.39
N THR A 115 8.36 -8.09 -7.71
CA THR A 115 8.60 -6.84 -8.46
C THR A 115 7.32 -6.19 -8.97
N ILE A 116 6.18 -6.43 -8.30
CA ILE A 116 4.90 -5.87 -8.72
C ILE A 116 4.97 -4.33 -8.81
N ALA A 117 4.38 -3.75 -9.85
CA ALA A 117 4.38 -2.30 -10.00
C ALA A 117 3.66 -1.60 -8.83
N THR A 118 2.46 -2.07 -8.50
CA THR A 118 1.58 -1.39 -7.54
C THR A 118 1.01 -2.37 -6.52
N VAL A 119 1.13 -2.02 -5.24
CA VAL A 119 0.42 -2.67 -4.12
C VAL A 119 -0.64 -1.71 -3.60
N PHE A 120 -1.90 -2.12 -3.70
CA PHE A 120 -3.04 -1.42 -3.14
C PHE A 120 -3.40 -2.02 -1.78
N TYR A 121 -3.36 -1.21 -0.72
CA TYR A 121 -3.66 -1.63 0.64
C TYR A 121 -4.79 -0.79 1.22
N PRO A 122 -6.05 -1.12 0.92
CA PRO A 122 -7.19 -0.44 1.51
C PRO A 122 -7.30 -0.71 3.01
N PHE A 123 -7.80 0.26 3.77
CA PHE A 123 -7.97 0.17 5.23
C PHE A 123 -6.66 -0.08 6.00
N SER A 124 -5.52 0.39 5.46
CA SER A 124 -4.20 0.14 6.02
C SER A 124 -3.89 0.97 7.27
N GLY A 125 -4.45 2.18 7.38
CA GLY A 125 -3.87 3.20 8.25
C GLY A 125 -2.38 3.43 7.90
N PRO A 126 -1.49 3.62 8.90
CA PRO A 126 -0.05 3.80 8.69
C PRO A 126 0.74 2.51 8.42
N ASP A 127 0.11 1.38 8.08
CA ASP A 127 0.75 0.06 8.10
C ASP A 127 1.64 -0.28 6.88
N TYR A 128 2.66 0.55 6.63
CA TYR A 128 3.72 0.20 5.68
C TYR A 128 4.53 -1.02 6.14
N PHE A 129 4.72 -1.15 7.46
CA PHE A 129 5.54 -2.22 8.03
C PHE A 129 5.09 -3.60 7.56
N ASN A 130 3.81 -3.95 7.72
CA ASN A 130 3.34 -5.29 7.37
C ASN A 130 3.33 -5.53 5.85
N VAL A 131 2.96 -4.54 5.03
CA VAL A 131 2.91 -4.73 3.57
C VAL A 131 4.31 -4.93 2.98
N ASN A 132 5.31 -4.25 3.53
CA ASN A 132 6.72 -4.41 3.14
C ASN A 132 7.27 -5.82 3.45
N LEU A 133 6.68 -6.57 4.38
CA LEU A 133 7.11 -7.95 4.65
C LEU A 133 6.74 -8.92 3.51
N TYR A 134 5.69 -8.62 2.74
CA TYR A 134 5.24 -9.46 1.63
C TYR A 134 5.71 -8.94 0.28
N PHE A 135 5.69 -7.62 0.10
CA PHE A 135 5.95 -6.97 -1.19
C PHE A 135 7.04 -5.90 -1.01
N PRO A 136 8.29 -6.27 -0.66
CA PRO A 136 9.34 -5.30 -0.32
C PRO A 136 9.88 -4.48 -1.50
N ASN A 137 9.70 -4.95 -2.75
CA ASN A 137 10.27 -4.30 -3.93
C ASN A 137 9.22 -3.69 -4.86
N ALA A 138 7.99 -3.47 -4.38
CA ALA A 138 6.98 -2.80 -5.19
C ALA A 138 7.40 -1.35 -5.49
N ARG A 139 6.98 -0.82 -6.65
CA ARG A 139 7.31 0.57 -7.03
C ARG A 139 6.37 1.57 -6.35
N ASN A 140 5.09 1.24 -6.31
CA ASN A 140 4.04 2.10 -5.77
C ASN A 140 3.27 1.37 -4.65
N TYR A 141 3.15 2.00 -3.50
CA TYR A 141 2.31 1.58 -2.39
C TYR A 141 1.16 2.59 -2.26
N ILE A 142 -0.08 2.13 -2.31
CA ILE A 142 -1.26 2.96 -2.13
C ILE A 142 -1.97 2.51 -0.86
N LEU A 143 -1.82 3.28 0.20
CA LEU A 143 -2.38 3.06 1.53
C LEU A 143 -3.49 4.08 1.77
N PHE A 144 -4.51 3.73 2.55
CA PHE A 144 -5.46 4.73 3.04
C PHE A 144 -6.15 4.29 4.33
N GLY A 145 -6.65 5.29 5.05
CA GLY A 145 -7.43 5.12 6.27
C GLY A 145 -8.31 6.34 6.54
N MET A 146 -8.83 6.46 7.77
CA MET A 146 -9.63 7.62 8.18
C MET A 146 -8.81 8.66 8.96
N GLU A 147 -7.55 8.35 9.23
CA GLU A 147 -6.63 9.20 9.97
C GLU A 147 -6.17 10.37 9.10
N ALA A 148 -5.81 11.50 9.71
CA ALA A 148 -5.24 12.61 8.96
C ALA A 148 -3.87 12.19 8.38
N PRO A 149 -3.47 12.68 7.19
CA PRO A 149 -2.13 12.42 6.66
C PRO A 149 -1.05 12.94 7.61
N GLY A 150 -1.29 14.06 8.29
CA GLY A 150 -0.35 14.62 9.25
C GLY A 150 0.76 15.43 8.60
N ARG A 151 1.88 15.60 9.31
CA ARG A 151 3.08 16.29 8.81
C ARG A 151 4.35 15.51 9.14
N VAL A 152 5.45 15.86 8.47
CA VAL A 152 6.78 15.46 8.93
C VAL A 152 7.01 16.06 10.32
N PRO A 153 7.35 15.26 11.35
CA PRO A 153 7.56 15.79 12.69
C PRO A 153 8.82 16.65 12.75
N GLU A 154 8.89 17.54 13.74
CA GLU A 154 10.06 18.38 14.00
C GLU A 154 10.61 18.04 15.39
N PRO A 155 11.44 17.00 15.56
CA PRO A 155 11.78 16.47 16.87
C PRO A 155 12.35 17.51 17.84
N ARG A 156 13.12 18.50 17.37
CA ARG A 156 13.62 19.59 18.22
C ARG A 156 12.51 20.49 18.74
N THR A 157 11.57 20.87 17.88
CA THR A 157 10.48 21.78 18.21
C THR A 157 9.44 21.05 19.07
N ASP A 158 8.99 19.88 18.61
CA ASP A 158 7.96 19.08 19.26
C ASP A 158 8.45 18.62 20.66
N ALA A 159 9.70 18.14 20.79
CA ALA A 159 10.25 17.73 22.08
C ALA A 159 10.49 18.90 23.05
N ARG A 160 10.70 20.14 22.55
CA ARG A 160 10.77 21.32 23.43
C ARG A 160 9.40 21.69 24.01
N GLN A 161 8.31 21.42 23.27
CA GLN A 161 6.96 21.75 23.69
C GLN A 161 6.40 20.75 24.71
N VAL A 162 6.62 19.45 24.49
CA VAL A 162 6.05 18.38 25.34
C VAL A 162 7.07 17.69 26.25
N GLY A 163 8.37 17.96 26.05
CA GLY A 163 9.46 17.23 26.68
C GLY A 163 9.89 15.99 25.87
N LEU A 164 11.20 15.77 25.77
CA LEU A 164 11.78 14.67 24.97
C LEU A 164 11.30 13.28 25.42
N SER A 165 11.16 13.06 26.73
CA SER A 165 10.70 11.76 27.24
C SER A 165 9.26 11.45 26.83
N GLN A 166 8.35 12.43 26.92
CA GLN A 166 6.95 12.26 26.52
C GLN A 166 6.83 12.10 25.01
N TYR A 167 7.56 12.93 24.25
CA TYR A 167 7.62 12.84 22.80
C TYR A 167 8.02 11.43 22.33
N LEU A 168 9.13 10.88 22.83
CA LEU A 168 9.61 9.55 22.46
C LEU A 168 8.71 8.42 22.98
N ALA A 169 8.07 8.61 24.14
CA ALA A 169 7.13 7.63 24.69
C ALA A 169 5.92 7.41 23.77
N ALA A 170 5.43 8.46 23.09
CA ALA A 170 4.34 8.34 22.12
C ALA A 170 4.69 7.36 20.98
N TYR A 171 5.88 7.48 20.39
CA TYR A 171 6.36 6.53 19.37
C TYR A 171 6.59 5.14 19.93
N GLY A 172 7.20 5.03 21.12
CA GLY A 172 7.45 3.73 21.77
C GLY A 172 6.18 2.93 22.03
N GLN A 173 5.10 3.60 22.44
CA GLN A 173 3.80 2.96 22.66
C GLN A 173 3.17 2.44 21.36
N GLU A 174 3.24 3.21 20.27
CA GLU A 174 2.73 2.77 18.97
C GLU A 174 3.52 1.58 18.42
N VAL A 175 4.85 1.63 18.49
CA VAL A 175 5.73 0.53 18.08
C VAL A 175 5.43 -0.74 18.88
N SER A 176 5.34 -0.64 20.21
CA SER A 176 5.02 -1.78 21.07
C SER A 176 3.65 -2.38 20.73
N GLY A 177 2.65 -1.52 20.47
CA GLY A 177 1.31 -1.93 20.06
C GLY A 177 1.30 -2.72 18.74
N ILE A 178 1.87 -2.14 17.68
CA ILE A 178 1.86 -2.77 16.35
C ILE A 178 2.68 -4.06 16.31
N LEU A 179 3.84 -4.10 16.98
CA LEU A 179 4.68 -5.30 17.00
C LEU A 179 4.05 -6.46 17.77
N ARG A 180 3.23 -6.16 18.78
CA ARG A 180 2.51 -7.17 19.58
C ARG A 180 1.24 -7.66 18.91
N LEU A 181 0.45 -6.76 18.33
CA LEU A 181 -0.89 -7.07 17.82
C LEU A 181 -0.92 -7.36 16.31
N SER A 182 0.10 -6.93 15.57
CA SER A 182 0.14 -6.95 14.09
C SER A 182 -0.90 -6.05 13.41
N PHE A 183 -1.72 -5.29 14.14
CA PHE A 183 -2.68 -4.31 13.59
C PHE A 183 -2.83 -3.08 14.48
N PHE A 184 -3.29 -1.98 13.90
CA PHE A 184 -3.63 -0.75 14.62
C PHE A 184 -5.07 -0.79 15.13
N GLN A 185 -5.31 -0.22 16.32
CA GLN A 185 -6.64 -0.14 16.90
C GLN A 185 -7.28 1.22 16.55
N THR A 186 -8.35 1.21 15.77
CA THR A 186 -9.04 2.42 15.27
C THR A 186 -9.36 3.44 16.35
N LYS A 187 -9.84 2.98 17.53
CA LYS A 187 -10.16 3.87 18.67
C LYS A 187 -8.92 4.59 19.22
N LEU A 188 -7.77 3.93 19.25
CA LEU A 188 -6.52 4.54 19.70
C LEU A 188 -5.98 5.50 18.64
N MET A 189 -6.06 5.14 17.36
CA MET A 189 -5.62 6.02 16.27
C MET A 189 -6.38 7.35 16.27
N ALA A 190 -7.71 7.30 16.45
CA ALA A 190 -8.57 8.48 16.47
C ALA A 190 -8.23 9.48 17.59
N THR A 191 -7.58 9.03 18.67
CA THR A 191 -7.22 9.89 19.81
C THR A 191 -5.73 10.26 19.82
N ARG A 192 -4.86 9.35 19.38
CA ARG A 192 -3.39 9.53 19.46
C ARG A 192 -2.81 10.30 18.29
N TYR A 193 -3.39 10.17 17.09
CA TYR A 193 -2.84 10.82 15.89
C TYR A 193 -3.35 12.25 15.71
N GLU A 194 -4.03 12.77 16.72
CA GLU A 194 -4.42 14.18 16.82
C GLU A 194 -3.63 14.91 17.92
N THR A 195 -2.57 14.30 18.46
CA THR A 195 -1.75 14.88 19.55
C THR A 195 -0.61 15.76 19.03
N GLN A 196 0.04 16.52 19.91
CA GLN A 196 1.16 17.38 19.53
C GLN A 196 2.41 16.54 19.19
N GLU A 197 2.60 15.45 19.91
CA GLU A 197 3.68 14.49 19.76
C GLU A 197 3.61 13.72 18.44
N MET A 198 2.38 13.42 18.00
CA MET A 198 2.11 12.64 16.80
C MET A 198 0.85 13.16 16.12
N TYR A 199 1.05 13.99 15.10
CA TYR A 199 -0.04 14.48 14.26
C TYR A 199 -0.07 13.73 12.92
N GLY A 200 -1.14 12.94 12.74
CA GLY A 200 -1.44 12.11 11.58
C GLY A 200 -0.53 10.88 11.42
N VAL A 201 -0.62 10.24 10.27
CA VAL A 201 0.10 8.98 9.98
C VAL A 201 1.52 9.16 9.47
N THR A 202 1.87 10.35 8.93
CA THR A 202 3.19 10.62 8.34
C THR A 202 4.35 10.25 9.28
N PRO A 203 4.35 10.60 10.59
CA PRO A 203 5.43 10.20 11.48
C PRO A 203 5.62 8.69 11.56
N LEU A 204 4.55 7.90 11.58
CA LEU A 204 4.63 6.44 11.64
C LEU A 204 5.05 5.82 10.31
N LEU A 205 4.59 6.36 9.18
CA LEU A 205 5.04 5.91 7.86
C LEU A 205 6.56 6.10 7.69
N LEU A 206 7.08 7.26 8.09
CA LEU A 206 8.52 7.53 8.10
C LEU A 206 9.28 6.58 9.03
N LEU A 207 8.75 6.35 10.23
CA LEU A 207 9.32 5.40 11.19
C LEU A 207 9.43 3.99 10.58
N PHE A 208 8.36 3.50 9.95
CA PHE A 208 8.35 2.16 9.35
C PHE A 208 9.24 2.05 8.11
N LEU A 209 9.34 3.11 7.31
CA LEU A 209 10.29 3.19 6.20
C LEU A 209 11.74 3.09 6.71
N ALA A 210 12.11 3.86 7.75
CA ALA A 210 13.45 3.78 8.34
C ALA A 210 13.75 2.37 8.91
N ARG A 211 12.77 1.76 9.61
CA ARG A 211 12.90 0.38 10.14
C ARG A 211 12.90 -0.71 9.07
N ALA A 212 12.49 -0.37 7.85
CA ALA A 212 12.61 -1.20 6.65
C ALA A 212 13.89 -0.89 5.84
N ASP A 213 14.85 -0.17 6.44
CA ASP A 213 16.11 0.24 5.82
C ASP A 213 15.93 1.09 4.55
N LYS A 214 14.86 1.90 4.51
CA LYS A 214 14.59 2.84 3.42
C LYS A 214 15.08 4.24 3.78
N GLU A 215 15.46 4.98 2.76
CA GLU A 215 15.92 6.37 2.87
C GLU A 215 14.94 7.30 2.14
N ILE A 216 14.64 8.43 2.75
CA ILE A 216 13.55 9.31 2.32
C ILE A 216 14.09 10.29 1.29
N VAL A 217 13.46 10.35 0.12
CA VAL A 217 13.81 11.30 -0.95
C VAL A 217 12.98 12.57 -0.82
N ARG A 218 11.67 12.41 -0.61
CA ARG A 218 10.76 13.55 -0.54
C ARG A 218 9.49 13.21 0.20
N VAL A 219 8.91 14.20 0.89
CA VAL A 219 7.55 14.12 1.45
C VAL A 219 6.73 15.28 0.90
N ARG A 220 5.60 14.98 0.25
CA ARG A 220 4.69 15.98 -0.33
C ARG A 220 3.27 15.79 0.18
N PRO A 221 2.70 16.72 0.96
CA PRO A 221 1.27 16.71 1.20
C PRO A 221 0.53 17.04 -0.10
N PHE A 222 -0.67 16.48 -0.27
CA PHE A 222 -1.51 16.76 -1.42
C PHE A 222 -3.00 16.77 -1.06
N ALA A 223 -3.79 17.36 -1.95
CA ALA A 223 -5.23 17.19 -2.00
C ALA A 223 -5.63 16.57 -3.34
N PHE A 224 -6.63 15.69 -3.34
CA PHE A 224 -7.24 15.26 -4.58
C PHE A 224 -8.06 16.40 -5.20
N THR A 225 -7.93 16.55 -6.51
CA THR A 225 -8.75 17.41 -7.36
C THR A 225 -9.53 16.54 -8.36
N ASP A 226 -10.31 17.18 -9.23
CA ASP A 226 -11.12 16.50 -10.24
C ASP A 226 -10.33 15.45 -11.04
N GLY A 227 -11.00 14.31 -11.30
CA GLY A 227 -10.40 13.15 -11.97
C GLY A 227 -9.42 12.36 -11.10
N GLY A 228 -9.37 12.61 -9.78
CA GLY A 228 -8.47 11.90 -8.85
C GLY A 228 -7.01 12.33 -8.95
N ARG A 229 -6.73 13.50 -9.52
CA ARG A 229 -5.39 14.05 -9.63
C ARG A 229 -4.90 14.56 -8.27
N LYS A 230 -3.60 14.44 -8.00
CA LYS A 230 -2.96 15.04 -6.83
C LYS A 230 -2.56 16.48 -7.13
N HIS A 231 -3.03 17.42 -6.32
CA HIS A 231 -2.49 18.77 -6.24
C HIS A 231 -1.64 18.87 -4.97
N TYR A 232 -0.33 19.03 -5.14
CA TYR A 232 0.61 19.13 -4.03
C TYR A 232 0.46 20.46 -3.30
N LEU A 233 0.54 20.41 -1.98
CA LEU A 233 0.41 21.56 -1.09
C LEU A 233 1.78 21.98 -0.58
N ASP A 234 1.96 23.28 -0.32
CA ASP A 234 3.20 23.81 0.27
C ASP A 234 3.39 23.37 1.73
N SER A 235 2.27 23.12 2.44
CA SER A 235 2.29 22.66 3.83
C SER A 235 1.10 21.74 4.13
N ALA A 236 1.23 20.96 5.21
CA ALA A 236 0.18 20.09 5.74
C ALA A 236 -0.43 20.72 7.01
N PRO A 237 -1.54 21.47 6.91
CA PRO A 237 -2.17 22.06 8.07
C PRO A 237 -2.75 20.99 9.01
N ARG A 238 -3.12 21.42 10.21
CA ARG A 238 -3.85 20.60 11.16
C ARG A 238 -5.34 20.54 10.77
N TYR A 239 -5.73 19.51 10.03
CA TYR A 239 -7.10 19.26 9.59
C TYR A 239 -8.01 18.93 10.78
N ARG A 240 -9.27 19.39 10.73
CA ARG A 240 -10.28 19.09 11.74
C ARG A 240 -11.43 18.27 11.13
N GLY A 241 -11.91 17.27 11.86
CA GLY A 241 -13.05 16.47 11.45
C GLY A 241 -12.86 15.91 10.03
N ASP A 242 -13.85 16.14 9.16
CA ASP A 242 -13.89 15.60 7.80
C ASP A 242 -13.06 16.40 6.78
N GLU A 243 -12.46 17.53 7.15
CA GLU A 243 -11.58 18.34 6.28
C GLU A 243 -10.36 17.56 5.77
N LYS A 244 -9.97 16.52 6.52
CA LYS A 244 -8.88 15.62 6.16
C LYS A 244 -9.21 14.74 4.96
N TYR A 245 -10.48 14.45 4.69
CA TYR A 245 -10.84 13.51 3.63
C TYR A 245 -10.50 14.07 2.25
N GLY A 246 -9.90 13.22 1.41
CA GLY A 246 -9.33 13.62 0.12
C GLY A 246 -7.99 14.34 0.24
N LYS A 247 -7.40 14.43 1.44
CA LYS A 247 -6.03 14.90 1.65
C LYS A 247 -5.11 13.71 1.91
N GLY A 248 -3.86 13.85 1.51
CA GLY A 248 -2.89 12.78 1.61
C GLY A 248 -1.46 13.28 1.73
N VAL A 249 -0.56 12.31 1.82
CA VAL A 249 0.88 12.50 1.76
C VAL A 249 1.44 11.49 0.77
N GLU A 250 2.35 11.97 -0.07
CA GLU A 250 3.18 11.13 -0.92
C GLU A 250 4.61 11.16 -0.40
N ILE A 251 5.16 10.00 -0.13
CA ILE A 251 6.53 9.81 0.33
C ILE A 251 7.29 9.09 -0.77
N GLU A 252 8.26 9.77 -1.36
CA GLU A 252 9.24 9.17 -2.25
C GLU A 252 10.42 8.67 -1.41
N PHE A 253 10.87 7.44 -1.67
CA PHE A 253 11.95 6.81 -0.92
C PHE A 253 12.77 5.89 -1.83
N THR A 254 13.93 5.48 -1.35
CA THR A 254 14.81 4.55 -2.05
C THR A 254 15.34 3.47 -1.10
N ASP A 255 15.81 2.38 -1.70
CA ASP A 255 16.62 1.37 -1.04
C ASP A 255 18.06 1.89 -0.86
N ARG A 256 18.85 1.26 0.03
CA ARG A 256 20.27 1.63 0.29
C ARG A 256 21.20 1.55 -0.92
N ASP A 257 20.76 0.87 -1.99
CA ASP A 257 21.52 0.83 -3.24
C ASP A 257 21.30 2.09 -4.10
N HIS A 258 20.34 2.93 -3.72
CA HIS A 258 19.97 4.18 -4.39
C HIS A 258 19.60 4.02 -5.88
N ARG A 259 19.17 2.81 -6.29
CA ARG A 259 18.89 2.51 -7.70
C ARG A 259 17.44 2.71 -8.10
N THR A 260 16.52 2.58 -7.15
CA THR A 260 15.08 2.57 -7.45
C THR A 260 14.33 3.58 -6.62
N LEU A 261 13.77 4.58 -7.29
CA LEU A 261 12.79 5.47 -6.68
C LEU A 261 11.46 4.72 -6.49
N ARG A 262 10.91 4.81 -5.28
CA ARG A 262 9.64 4.20 -4.88
C ARG A 262 8.73 5.24 -4.28
N THR A 263 7.43 5.00 -4.38
CA THR A 263 6.41 5.94 -3.92
C THR A 263 5.44 5.27 -2.97
N LEU A 264 5.26 5.84 -1.78
CA LEU A 264 4.19 5.52 -0.85
C LEU A 264 3.18 6.67 -0.85
N THR A 265 1.97 6.40 -1.31
CA THR A 265 0.83 7.31 -1.21
C THR A 265 -0.05 6.88 -0.06
N TYR A 266 -0.26 7.76 0.92
CA TYR A 266 -1.33 7.64 1.89
C TYR A 266 -2.36 8.74 1.67
N PHE A 267 -3.65 8.42 1.75
CA PHE A 267 -4.70 9.43 1.81
C PHE A 267 -5.75 9.10 2.87
N SER A 268 -6.40 10.14 3.39
CA SER A 268 -7.52 10.00 4.30
C SER A 268 -8.82 9.96 3.52
N ALA A 269 -9.69 8.99 3.80
CA ALA A 269 -10.99 8.88 3.17
C ALA A 269 -12.01 8.11 4.00
N ASN A 270 -13.25 8.60 4.03
CA ASN A 270 -14.40 7.75 4.29
C ASN A 270 -14.74 6.96 3.01
N ILE A 271 -14.32 5.70 2.94
CA ILE A 271 -14.45 4.86 1.74
C ILE A 271 -15.79 4.10 1.65
N ALA A 272 -16.71 4.33 2.59
CA ALA A 272 -18.08 3.83 2.45
C ALA A 272 -18.71 4.41 1.18
N ASP A 273 -19.66 3.70 0.58
CA ASP A 273 -20.29 4.09 -0.69
C ASP A 273 -20.86 5.52 -0.62
N GLY A 274 -21.48 5.89 0.52
CA GLY A 274 -21.96 7.25 0.78
C GLY A 274 -20.86 8.29 1.01
N GLY A 275 -19.70 7.90 1.55
CA GLY A 275 -18.54 8.79 1.67
C GLY A 275 -17.91 9.09 0.30
N LEU A 276 -17.78 8.06 -0.54
CA LEU A 276 -17.27 8.17 -1.91
C LEU A 276 -18.22 8.92 -2.85
N SER A 277 -19.52 8.88 -2.62
CA SER A 277 -20.48 9.65 -3.43
C SER A 277 -20.33 11.16 -3.24
N VAL A 278 -19.94 11.58 -2.03
CA VAL A 278 -19.65 12.98 -1.69
C VAL A 278 -18.22 13.35 -2.10
N ASN A 279 -17.22 12.52 -1.79
CA ASN A 279 -15.83 12.76 -2.14
C ASN A 279 -15.48 12.18 -3.52
N LYS A 280 -16.04 12.81 -4.58
CA LYS A 280 -15.83 12.41 -5.97
C LYS A 280 -14.33 12.34 -6.37
N PRO A 281 -13.46 13.32 -6.01
CA PRO A 281 -12.04 13.22 -6.33
C PRO A 281 -11.37 11.94 -5.83
N THR A 282 -11.68 11.52 -4.60
CA THR A 282 -11.13 10.27 -4.04
C THR A 282 -11.68 9.05 -4.76
N ARG A 283 -12.98 9.03 -5.06
CA ARG A 283 -13.59 7.94 -5.83
C ARG A 283 -12.97 7.83 -7.21
N ASP A 284 -12.75 8.95 -7.88
CA ASP A 284 -12.16 8.98 -9.22
C ASP A 284 -10.70 8.50 -9.19
N PHE A 285 -9.94 8.83 -8.13
CA PHE A 285 -8.60 8.26 -7.93
C PHE A 285 -8.60 6.73 -7.84
N LEU A 286 -9.60 6.11 -7.19
CA LEU A 286 -9.67 4.64 -7.15
C LEU A 286 -9.76 4.01 -8.56
N THR A 287 -10.27 4.74 -9.55
CA THR A 287 -10.37 4.27 -10.93
C THR A 287 -9.02 4.29 -11.65
N THR A 288 -8.07 5.11 -11.20
CA THR A 288 -6.73 5.25 -11.79
C THR A 288 -5.74 4.20 -11.30
N ILE A 289 -6.07 3.45 -10.25
CA ILE A 289 -5.27 2.32 -9.77
C ILE A 289 -5.06 1.32 -10.90
N ASP A 290 -3.82 0.88 -11.09
CA ASP A 290 -3.44 -0.04 -12.16
C ASP A 290 -4.25 -1.34 -12.12
N SER A 291 -4.75 -1.75 -13.28
CA SER A 291 -5.24 -3.11 -13.47
C SER A 291 -4.04 -4.07 -13.41
N GLY A 292 -4.19 -5.15 -12.67
CA GLY A 292 -3.12 -6.11 -12.40
C GLY A 292 -2.34 -5.86 -11.12
N CYS A 293 -2.73 -4.87 -10.30
CA CYS A 293 -2.08 -4.62 -9.01
C CYS A 293 -2.19 -5.81 -8.05
N VAL A 294 -1.33 -5.85 -7.05
CA VAL A 294 -1.55 -6.69 -5.86
C VAL A 294 -2.45 -5.91 -4.91
N THR A 295 -3.48 -6.55 -4.35
CA THR A 295 -4.19 -6.00 -3.20
C THR A 295 -3.84 -6.78 -1.94
N TYR A 296 -3.50 -6.05 -0.88
CA TYR A 296 -3.27 -6.60 0.43
C TYR A 296 -4.31 -6.05 1.40
N VAL A 297 -4.91 -6.89 2.23
CA VAL A 297 -5.91 -6.48 3.22
C VAL A 297 -5.62 -7.21 4.53
N LYS A 298 -5.70 -6.52 5.66
CA LYS A 298 -5.49 -7.15 6.97
C LYS A 298 -6.26 -6.42 8.03
N SER A 299 -6.99 -7.17 8.87
CA SER A 299 -7.69 -6.63 10.04
C SER A 299 -8.55 -5.41 9.68
N ALA A 300 -9.35 -5.55 8.62
CA ALA A 300 -10.12 -4.49 7.98
C ALA A 300 -11.56 -4.40 8.51
N THR A 301 -11.80 -4.82 9.76
CA THR A 301 -13.09 -4.67 10.47
C THR A 301 -14.29 -5.24 9.68
N TYR A 302 -14.07 -6.24 8.81
CA TYR A 302 -15.09 -6.88 7.97
C TYR A 302 -15.90 -5.87 7.13
N LEU A 303 -15.34 -4.70 6.82
CA LEU A 303 -16.09 -3.61 6.19
C LEU A 303 -16.59 -4.00 4.80
N MET A 304 -15.75 -4.70 4.02
CA MET A 304 -16.11 -5.19 2.69
C MET A 304 -17.12 -6.36 2.71
N HIS A 305 -17.55 -6.85 3.87
CA HIS A 305 -18.67 -7.79 3.97
C HIS A 305 -20.01 -7.06 3.83
N LYS A 306 -20.03 -5.76 4.14
CA LYS A 306 -21.25 -4.96 4.20
C LYS A 306 -21.63 -4.46 2.80
N ALA A 307 -22.93 -4.26 2.58
CA ALA A 307 -23.46 -3.83 1.30
C ALA A 307 -22.95 -2.43 0.92
N TYR A 308 -22.84 -1.52 1.89
CA TYR A 308 -22.46 -0.11 1.71
C TYR A 308 -20.94 0.13 1.62
N PHE A 309 -20.14 -0.92 1.41
CA PHE A 309 -18.73 -0.86 1.00
C PHE A 309 -18.53 -1.57 -0.34
N SER A 310 -19.57 -1.59 -1.18
CA SER A 310 -19.54 -2.32 -2.45
C SER A 310 -18.59 -1.69 -3.46
N THR A 311 -18.44 -0.37 -3.47
CA THR A 311 -17.59 0.35 -4.42
C THR A 311 -16.13 -0.08 -4.26
N ILE A 312 -15.59 0.02 -3.05
CA ILE A 312 -14.20 -0.37 -2.77
C ILE A 312 -13.98 -1.88 -2.97
N ARG A 313 -14.93 -2.73 -2.54
CA ARG A 313 -14.87 -4.18 -2.77
C ARG A 313 -14.77 -4.49 -4.27
N ASN A 314 -15.60 -3.86 -5.08
CA ASN A 314 -15.65 -4.07 -6.52
C ASN A 314 -14.42 -3.47 -7.22
N THR A 315 -13.87 -2.36 -6.73
CA THR A 315 -12.58 -1.83 -7.19
C THR A 315 -11.47 -2.87 -6.98
N VAL A 316 -11.36 -3.45 -5.79
CA VAL A 316 -10.37 -4.51 -5.51
C VAL A 316 -10.58 -5.71 -6.43
N LEU A 317 -11.80 -6.25 -6.51
CA LEU A 317 -12.14 -7.42 -7.33
C LEU A 317 -12.01 -7.18 -8.84
N SER A 318 -11.98 -5.94 -9.31
CA SER A 318 -11.78 -5.60 -10.73
C SER A 318 -10.33 -5.30 -11.07
N LYS A 319 -9.58 -4.64 -10.18
CA LYS A 319 -8.21 -4.20 -10.43
C LYS A 319 -7.16 -5.26 -10.08
N ALA A 320 -7.34 -6.02 -9.01
CA ALA A 320 -6.28 -6.88 -8.50
C ALA A 320 -5.99 -8.10 -9.40
N SER A 321 -4.73 -8.46 -9.59
CA SER A 321 -4.31 -9.77 -10.13
C SER A 321 -4.10 -10.80 -9.01
N VAL A 322 -3.72 -10.32 -7.82
CA VAL A 322 -3.51 -11.11 -6.61
C VAL A 322 -4.12 -10.36 -5.44
N ILE A 323 -4.87 -11.06 -4.60
CA ILE A 323 -5.44 -10.56 -3.34
C ILE A 323 -4.91 -11.43 -2.22
N LEU A 324 -4.24 -10.80 -1.24
CA LEU A 324 -3.80 -11.43 -0.02
C LEU A 324 -4.54 -10.83 1.16
N GLN A 325 -5.33 -11.63 1.88
CA GLN A 325 -6.15 -11.13 2.98
C GLN A 325 -6.36 -12.14 4.11
N ASP A 326 -6.72 -11.65 5.29
CA ASP A 326 -7.38 -12.48 6.31
C ASP A 326 -8.93 -12.41 6.13
N ASP A 327 -9.66 -13.15 6.95
CA ASP A 327 -11.13 -13.26 6.94
C ASP A 327 -11.88 -11.94 7.16
N SER A 328 -11.20 -10.88 7.61
CA SER A 328 -11.81 -9.56 7.74
C SER A 328 -11.81 -8.72 6.46
N GLY A 329 -11.25 -9.25 5.36
CA GLY A 329 -11.20 -8.63 4.05
C GLY A 329 -12.50 -8.73 3.25
N ILE A 330 -12.40 -9.23 2.02
CA ILE A 330 -13.55 -9.51 1.16
C ILE A 330 -14.12 -10.88 1.52
N LYS A 331 -15.43 -10.95 1.77
CA LYS A 331 -16.14 -12.21 2.04
C LYS A 331 -15.87 -13.24 0.94
N PHE A 332 -15.57 -14.47 1.31
CA PHE A 332 -15.25 -15.60 0.42
C PHE A 332 -16.27 -15.80 -0.71
N SER A 333 -17.55 -15.61 -0.40
CA SER A 333 -18.66 -15.75 -1.37
C SER A 333 -18.64 -14.72 -2.50
N PHE A 334 -17.86 -13.64 -2.40
CA PHE A 334 -17.72 -12.65 -3.49
C PHE A 334 -16.65 -13.04 -4.53
N PHE A 335 -15.84 -14.06 -4.27
CA PHE A 335 -14.86 -14.53 -5.24
C PHE A 335 -15.51 -15.50 -6.22
N ASP A 336 -15.67 -15.06 -7.47
CA ASP A 336 -16.14 -15.90 -8.57
C ASP A 336 -15.17 -17.06 -8.81
N PRO A 337 -15.59 -18.33 -8.61
CA PRO A 337 -14.72 -19.48 -8.77
C PRO A 337 -14.29 -19.71 -10.22
N SER A 338 -14.93 -19.12 -11.23
CA SER A 338 -14.47 -19.17 -12.62
C SER A 338 -13.33 -18.19 -12.92
N ARG A 339 -13.09 -17.22 -12.02
CA ARG A 339 -12.10 -16.13 -12.21
C ARG A 339 -10.96 -16.15 -11.21
N TRP A 340 -11.16 -16.78 -10.06
CA TRP A 340 -10.19 -16.78 -8.96
C TRP A 340 -9.78 -18.20 -8.58
N ASP A 341 -8.46 -18.41 -8.57
CA ASP A 341 -7.77 -19.53 -7.94
C ASP A 341 -7.43 -19.13 -6.49
N ILE A 342 -7.99 -19.84 -5.51
CA ILE A 342 -7.90 -19.48 -4.09
C ILE A 342 -7.14 -20.55 -3.33
N ARG A 343 -6.15 -20.12 -2.57
CA ARG A 343 -5.44 -20.96 -1.58
C ARG A 343 -5.72 -20.44 -0.19
N LEU A 344 -5.99 -21.37 0.72
CA LEU A 344 -6.28 -21.10 2.13
C LEU A 344 -5.10 -21.55 3.00
N TYR A 345 -4.80 -20.77 4.03
CA TYR A 345 -3.70 -21.03 4.95
C TYR A 345 -4.14 -20.90 6.39
N GLY A 346 -3.60 -21.74 7.27
CA GLY A 346 -3.84 -21.67 8.71
C GLY A 346 -5.17 -22.30 9.11
N MET A 347 -5.95 -21.62 9.95
CA MET A 347 -7.22 -22.13 10.47
C MET A 347 -8.26 -21.02 10.58
N TYR A 348 -9.45 -21.29 10.06
CA TYR A 348 -10.63 -20.45 10.25
C TYR A 348 -11.74 -21.27 10.91
N ASP A 349 -12.22 -20.80 12.06
CA ASP A 349 -13.36 -21.38 12.78
C ASP A 349 -14.47 -20.34 12.95
N HIS A 350 -14.16 -19.18 13.55
CA HIS A 350 -15.08 -18.04 13.63
C HIS A 350 -14.31 -16.71 13.81
N PRO A 351 -14.91 -15.57 13.46
CA PRO A 351 -14.41 -14.26 13.87
C PRO A 351 -14.35 -14.12 15.40
N ILE A 352 -13.52 -13.24 15.92
CA ILE A 352 -13.57 -12.89 17.35
C ILE A 352 -14.96 -12.39 17.75
N ALA A 353 -15.32 -12.48 19.04
CA ALA A 353 -16.66 -12.14 19.54
C ALA A 353 -17.19 -10.78 19.06
N LEU A 354 -16.33 -9.75 18.98
CA LEU A 354 -16.68 -8.42 18.48
C LEU A 354 -17.24 -8.43 17.04
N PHE A 355 -16.83 -9.40 16.23
CA PHE A 355 -17.21 -9.55 14.83
C PHE A 355 -17.97 -10.86 14.56
N GLY A 356 -18.54 -11.51 15.58
CA GLY A 356 -19.20 -12.81 15.44
C GLY A 356 -20.31 -12.84 14.38
N ASN A 357 -21.00 -11.71 14.17
CA ASN A 357 -22.03 -11.56 13.13
C ASN A 357 -21.48 -11.59 11.68
N HIS A 358 -20.16 -11.63 11.51
CA HIS A 358 -19.49 -11.73 10.21
C HIS A 358 -19.01 -13.15 9.89
N PHE A 359 -19.43 -14.15 10.66
CA PHE A 359 -19.14 -15.56 10.35
C PHE A 359 -19.53 -15.91 8.91
N GLU A 360 -18.61 -16.58 8.23
CA GLU A 360 -18.73 -17.04 6.85
C GLU A 360 -18.90 -18.57 6.77
N PRO A 361 -20.13 -19.09 6.53
CA PRO A 361 -20.34 -20.52 6.36
C PRO A 361 -19.58 -21.12 5.18
N ASP A 362 -19.46 -20.38 4.07
CA ASP A 362 -18.76 -20.87 2.88
C ASP A 362 -17.25 -20.97 3.09
N LEU A 363 -16.64 -19.98 3.77
CA LEU A 363 -15.23 -20.02 4.14
C LEU A 363 -14.98 -21.15 5.13
N TYR A 364 -15.84 -21.29 6.15
CA TYR A 364 -15.78 -22.40 7.11
C TYR A 364 -15.81 -23.76 6.41
N ALA A 365 -16.76 -23.96 5.50
CA ALA A 365 -16.87 -25.18 4.71
C ALA A 365 -15.65 -25.39 3.79
N ALA A 366 -15.05 -24.32 3.25
CA ALA A 366 -13.83 -24.41 2.43
C ALA A 366 -12.62 -24.88 3.25
N TYR A 367 -12.44 -24.40 4.49
CA TYR A 367 -11.37 -24.87 5.38
C TYR A 367 -11.53 -26.35 5.77
N ARG A 368 -12.76 -26.89 5.78
CA ARG A 368 -13.02 -28.31 6.13
C ARG A 368 -12.97 -29.27 4.94
N ARG A 369 -13.10 -28.78 3.71
CA ARG A 369 -13.08 -29.61 2.49
C ARG A 369 -11.67 -30.10 2.09
N GLY A 370 -10.60 -29.52 2.65
CA GLY A 370 -9.21 -29.96 2.45
C GLY A 370 -8.43 -29.13 1.43
N ALA A 371 -7.09 -29.25 1.48
CA ALA A 371 -6.06 -28.42 0.81
C ALA A 371 -5.72 -27.06 1.47
N VAL A 372 -5.93 -26.95 2.79
CA VAL A 372 -5.42 -25.81 3.57
C VAL A 372 -3.92 -26.00 3.85
N ARG A 373 -3.12 -24.97 3.58
CA ARG A 373 -1.67 -24.97 3.81
C ARG A 373 -1.33 -24.42 5.21
N PRO A 374 -0.17 -24.75 5.79
CA PRO A 374 0.25 -24.17 7.07
C PRO A 374 0.44 -22.65 6.99
N LEU A 375 0.16 -21.95 8.10
CA LEU A 375 0.48 -20.54 8.30
C LEU A 375 1.41 -20.42 9.52
N PRO A 376 2.73 -20.23 9.34
CA PRO A 376 3.72 -20.37 10.41
C PRO A 376 3.86 -19.14 11.31
N PHE A 377 2.93 -18.20 11.23
CA PHE A 377 2.98 -16.92 11.96
C PHE A 377 1.57 -16.44 12.29
N ARG A 378 1.48 -15.57 13.32
CA ARG A 378 0.20 -14.98 13.73
C ARG A 378 -0.14 -13.73 12.93
N ARG A 379 -1.38 -13.64 12.42
CA ARG A 379 -2.01 -12.51 11.71
C ARG A 379 -3.53 -12.45 11.93
N GLY A 380 -4.10 -11.29 11.63
CA GLY A 380 -5.53 -11.03 11.78
C GLY A 380 -5.94 -10.79 13.24
N TYR A 381 -7.24 -10.74 13.49
CA TYR A 381 -7.79 -10.50 14.82
C TYR A 381 -7.68 -11.70 15.76
N ASN A 382 -7.82 -12.91 15.24
CA ASN A 382 -7.90 -14.13 16.03
C ASN A 382 -6.50 -14.65 16.42
N SER A 383 -6.42 -15.49 17.45
CA SER A 383 -5.19 -16.18 17.84
C SER A 383 -4.84 -17.30 16.86
N GLN A 384 -5.86 -18.03 16.40
CA GLN A 384 -5.76 -18.94 15.25
C GLN A 384 -5.85 -18.10 13.98
N SER A 385 -4.73 -17.99 13.27
CA SER A 385 -4.63 -17.14 12.10
C SER A 385 -5.07 -17.88 10.85
N ASN A 386 -5.73 -17.14 9.98
CA ASN A 386 -6.10 -17.57 8.65
C ASN A 386 -5.54 -16.59 7.62
N GLN A 387 -5.30 -17.09 6.41
CA GLN A 387 -4.96 -16.25 5.29
C GLN A 387 -5.52 -16.84 4.00
N LEU A 388 -6.03 -15.98 3.14
CA LEU A 388 -6.57 -16.28 1.83
C LEU A 388 -5.70 -15.58 0.79
N LEU A 389 -5.16 -16.37 -0.14
CA LEU A 389 -4.46 -15.90 -1.32
C LEU A 389 -5.32 -16.21 -2.54
N ALA A 390 -5.90 -15.18 -3.16
CA ALA A 390 -6.65 -15.31 -4.40
C ALA A 390 -5.81 -14.78 -5.56
N ARG A 391 -5.61 -15.59 -6.59
CA ARG A 391 -4.95 -15.22 -7.83
C ARG A 391 -5.98 -15.23 -8.95
N ARG A 392 -6.00 -14.18 -9.76
CA ARG A 392 -6.87 -14.11 -10.92
C ARG A 392 -6.36 -15.09 -11.99
N LEU A 393 -7.27 -15.91 -12.50
CA LEU A 393 -7.01 -16.80 -13.62
C LEU A 393 -6.81 -16.00 -14.90
N ARG A 394 -5.84 -16.40 -15.72
CA ARG A 394 -5.70 -15.90 -17.09
C ARG A 394 -6.81 -16.48 -17.97
N PRO A 395 -7.19 -15.81 -19.08
CA PRO A 395 -8.14 -16.38 -20.03
C PRO A 395 -7.70 -17.78 -20.48
N GLY A 396 -8.57 -18.77 -20.32
CA GLY A 396 -8.29 -20.18 -20.68
C GLY A 396 -7.49 -20.98 -19.65
N GLU A 397 -7.09 -20.38 -18.53
CA GLU A 397 -6.38 -21.08 -17.45
C GLU A 397 -7.36 -21.90 -16.60
N THR A 398 -7.05 -23.18 -16.37
CA THR A 398 -7.76 -24.03 -15.41
C THR A 398 -7.07 -24.01 -14.04
N LYS A 399 -7.84 -24.24 -12.98
CA LYS A 399 -7.29 -24.35 -11.62
C LYS A 399 -6.41 -25.60 -11.52
N ASN A 400 -5.30 -25.48 -10.80
CA ASN A 400 -4.43 -26.61 -10.45
C ASN A 400 -4.89 -27.29 -9.17
#